data_AF-A0A8T6RUR0-F1
#
_entry.id   AF-A0A8T6RUR0-F1
#
_cell.length_a   1.000
_cell.length_b   1.000
_cell.length_c   1.000
_cell.angle_alpha   90.00
_cell.angle_beta   90.00
_cell.angle_gamma   90.00
#
_symmetry.space_group_name_H-M   'P 1'
#
loop_
_entity.id
_entity.type
_entity.pdbx_description
1 polymer ?
#
loop_
_entity_poly.entity_id
_entity_poly.type
_entity_poly.pdbx_seq_one_letter_code
_entity_poly.pdbx_strand_id
1 'polypeptide(L)'
;PAESNTEGIYLAGTARYPCDASEASASGAAAAVKAMGALAGPVRAVDPVVAEVDPSLCWACGRCVDVCEFNAPSIQDGAGMGGQPASVINEALCK
;
A
#
# COMPACT_ATOMS: atom_id res chain seq x y z
N PRO A 1 -0.18 -14.23 16.50
CA PRO A 1 -0.61 -12.96 15.84
C PRO A 1 -1.19 -13.28 14.45
N ALA A 2 -2.49 -13.08 14.22
CA ALA A 2 -3.18 -13.40 12.97
C ALA A 2 -3.01 -12.34 11.85
N GLU A 3 -2.10 -11.38 12.04
CA GLU A 3 -1.80 -10.30 11.11
C GLU A 3 -0.40 -10.49 10.53
N SER A 4 -0.26 -10.17 9.24
CA SER A 4 1.02 -10.04 8.57
C SER A 4 1.69 -8.69 8.90
N ASN A 5 2.96 -8.53 8.51
CA ASN A 5 3.63 -7.23 8.50
C ASN A 5 3.03 -6.29 7.43
N THR A 6 2.34 -6.85 6.44
CA THR A 6 1.56 -6.08 5.46
C THR A 6 0.17 -5.81 6.01
N GLU A 7 -0.16 -4.53 6.15
CA GLU A 7 -1.47 -4.09 6.61
C GLU A 7 -2.61 -4.63 5.72
N GLY A 8 -3.67 -5.13 6.33
CA GLY A 8 -4.82 -5.71 5.62
C GLY A 8 -4.66 -7.18 5.22
N ILE A 9 -3.48 -7.79 5.43
CA ILE A 9 -3.26 -9.21 5.20
C ILE A 9 -3.34 -9.98 6.53
N TYR A 10 -4.26 -10.94 6.59
CA TYR A 10 -4.51 -11.78 7.77
C TYR A 10 -4.24 -13.25 7.45
N LEU A 11 -3.73 -14.00 8.42
CA LEU A 11 -3.34 -15.40 8.29
C LEU A 11 -4.09 -16.26 9.31
N ALA A 12 -4.60 -17.42 8.88
CA ALA A 12 -5.32 -18.35 9.73
C ALA A 12 -4.99 -19.82 9.40
N GLY A 13 -5.13 -20.70 10.40
CA GLY A 13 -4.93 -22.13 10.27
C GLY A 13 -3.53 -22.53 9.80
N THR A 14 -3.48 -23.59 9.00
CA THR A 14 -2.24 -24.25 8.59
C THR A 14 -1.36 -23.44 7.66
N ALA A 15 -1.91 -22.41 7.00
CA ALA A 15 -1.13 -21.44 6.22
C ALA A 15 -0.15 -20.64 7.09
N ARG A 16 -0.40 -20.59 8.41
CA ARG A 16 0.45 -19.88 9.37
C ARG A 16 1.43 -20.82 10.08
N TYR A 17 0.96 -21.98 10.53
CA TYR A 17 1.76 -23.02 11.18
C TYR A 17 0.97 -24.34 11.23
N PRO A 18 1.61 -25.51 11.33
CA PRO A 18 0.91 -26.79 11.49
C PRO A 18 0.04 -26.80 12.76
N CYS A 19 -1.26 -26.95 12.60
CA CYS A 19 -2.23 -26.89 13.70
C CYS A 19 -3.36 -27.90 13.51
N ASP A 20 -4.12 -28.17 14.58
CA ASP A 20 -5.31 -29.01 14.52
C ASP A 20 -6.56 -28.24 14.05
N ALA A 21 -7.68 -28.95 13.86
CA ALA A 21 -8.92 -28.35 13.37
C ALA A 21 -9.51 -27.30 14.32
N SER A 22 -9.44 -27.54 15.64
CA SER A 22 -9.89 -26.58 16.65
C SER A 22 -9.07 -25.30 16.61
N GLU A 23 -7.75 -25.39 16.56
CA GLU A 23 -6.84 -24.25 16.46
C GLU A 23 -7.02 -23.49 15.14
N ALA A 24 -7.23 -24.21 14.03
CA ALA A 24 -7.52 -23.61 12.74
C ALA A 24 -8.83 -22.80 12.78
N SER A 25 -9.90 -23.37 13.37
CA SER A 25 -11.17 -22.64 13.51
C SER A 25 -11.06 -21.42 14.41
N ALA A 26 -10.35 -21.52 15.53
CA ALA A 26 -10.14 -20.41 16.46
C ALA A 26 -9.32 -19.28 15.83
N SER A 27 -8.25 -19.61 15.11
CA SER A 27 -7.43 -18.63 14.40
C SER A 27 -8.17 -18.00 13.20
N GLY A 28 -9.04 -18.76 12.52
CA GLY A 28 -9.92 -18.24 11.48
C GLY A 28 -10.89 -17.18 12.01
N ALA A 29 -11.55 -17.47 13.15
CA ALA A 29 -12.42 -16.51 13.81
C ALA A 29 -11.65 -15.24 14.24
N ALA A 30 -10.43 -15.41 14.78
CA ALA A 30 -9.58 -14.28 15.16
C ALA A 30 -9.17 -13.40 13.96
N ALA A 31 -8.83 -14.02 12.82
CA ALA A 31 -8.52 -13.30 11.59
C ALA A 31 -9.75 -12.55 11.05
N ALA A 32 -10.94 -13.18 11.09
CA ALA A 32 -12.18 -12.56 10.63
C ALA A 32 -12.54 -11.32 11.45
N VAL A 33 -12.43 -11.37 12.79
CA VAL A 33 -12.71 -10.22 13.66
C VAL A 33 -11.74 -9.06 13.38
N LYS A 34 -10.46 -9.35 13.19
CA LYS A 34 -9.45 -8.34 12.84
C LYS A 34 -9.71 -7.71 11.47
N ALA A 35 -10.06 -8.52 10.47
CA ALA A 35 -10.43 -8.04 9.15
C ALA A 35 -11.70 -7.16 9.20
N MET A 36 -12.72 -7.58 9.96
CA MET A 36 -13.92 -6.75 10.20
C MET A 36 -13.56 -5.42 10.87
N GLY A 37 -12.68 -5.43 11.87
CA GLY A 37 -12.20 -4.20 12.50
C GLY A 37 -11.51 -3.24 11.54
N ALA A 38 -10.72 -3.77 10.60
CA ALA A 38 -10.05 -2.96 9.57
C ALA A 38 -10.99 -2.44 8.47
N LEU A 39 -12.11 -3.12 8.24
CA LEU A 39 -13.19 -2.68 7.35
C LEU A 39 -14.19 -1.75 8.06
N ALA A 40 -14.18 -1.72 9.39
CA ALA A 40 -15.09 -0.91 10.18
C ALA A 40 -14.63 0.56 10.17
N GLY A 41 -15.22 1.35 9.27
CA GLY A 41 -15.02 2.79 9.21
C GLY A 41 -15.15 3.33 7.79
N PRO A 42 -15.52 4.62 7.62
CA PRO A 42 -15.67 5.20 6.30
C PRO A 42 -14.35 5.54 5.60
N VAL A 43 -13.27 5.75 6.36
CA VAL A 43 -11.96 6.19 5.87
C VAL A 43 -10.86 5.50 6.68
N ARG A 44 -9.77 5.12 5.99
CA ARG A 44 -8.57 4.58 6.61
C ARG A 44 -7.40 5.53 6.39
N ALA A 45 -6.62 5.78 7.43
CA ALA A 45 -5.37 6.50 7.29
C ALA A 45 -4.36 5.63 6.53
N VAL A 46 -3.69 6.23 5.55
CA VAL A 46 -2.56 5.62 4.84
C VAL A 46 -1.27 6.12 5.49
N ASP A 47 -0.17 5.39 5.31
CA ASP A 47 1.14 5.80 5.83
C ASP A 47 1.50 7.21 5.32
N PRO A 48 1.84 8.17 6.20
CA PRO A 48 2.21 9.52 5.79
C PRO A 48 3.59 9.61 5.11
N VAL A 49 4.41 8.54 5.18
CA VAL A 49 5.73 8.52 4.56
C VAL A 49 5.61 8.23 3.07
N VAL A 50 5.37 9.28 2.29
CA VAL A 50 5.26 9.23 0.82
C VAL A 50 6.42 9.97 0.15
N ALA A 51 6.74 9.55 -1.08
CA ALA A 51 7.71 10.25 -1.91
C ALA A 51 7.10 11.54 -2.49
N GLU A 52 7.89 12.61 -2.56
CA GLU A 52 7.52 13.89 -3.16
C GLU A 52 8.49 14.25 -4.29
N VAL A 53 7.96 14.85 -5.37
CA VAL A 53 8.75 15.30 -6.51
C VAL A 53 8.74 16.82 -6.55
N ASP A 54 9.93 17.43 -6.57
CA ASP A 54 10.09 18.86 -6.85
C ASP A 54 9.93 19.14 -8.36
N PRO A 55 8.87 19.85 -8.79
CA PRO A 55 8.61 20.10 -10.22
C PRO A 55 9.62 21.05 -10.87
N SER A 56 10.43 21.77 -10.10
CA SER A 56 11.50 22.63 -10.61
C SER A 56 12.77 21.86 -11.00
N LEU A 57 12.95 20.67 -10.42
CA LEU A 57 14.10 19.79 -10.65
C LEU A 57 13.76 18.59 -11.56
N CYS A 58 12.47 18.26 -11.67
CA CYS A 58 12.00 17.16 -12.50
C CYS A 58 12.03 17.52 -14.00
N TRP A 59 12.64 16.64 -14.80
CA TRP A 59 12.67 16.75 -16.27
C TRP A 59 11.98 15.57 -16.96
N ALA A 60 11.08 14.88 -16.26
CA ALA A 60 10.31 13.73 -16.74
C ALA A 60 11.13 12.60 -17.37
N CYS A 61 12.20 12.18 -16.69
CA CYS A 61 13.08 11.11 -17.17
C CYS A 61 12.46 9.69 -17.16
N GLY A 62 11.33 9.49 -16.48
CA GLY A 62 10.63 8.20 -16.40
C GLY A 62 11.24 7.16 -15.45
N ARG A 63 12.46 7.35 -14.95
CA ARG A 63 13.15 6.35 -14.08
C ARG A 63 12.40 6.04 -12.78
N CYS A 64 11.68 7.00 -12.23
CA CYS A 64 10.82 6.78 -11.05
C CYS A 64 9.69 5.78 -11.36
N VAL A 65 9.13 5.80 -12.58
CA VAL A 65 8.08 4.88 -13.04
C VAL A 65 8.63 3.47 -13.19
N ASP A 66 9.82 3.32 -13.76
CA ASP A 66 10.42 2.00 -14.00
C ASP A 66 10.81 1.26 -12.72
N VAL A 67 11.20 1.98 -11.66
CA VAL A 67 11.69 1.38 -10.40
C VAL A 67 10.57 1.10 -9.39
N CYS A 68 9.41 1.76 -9.52
CA CYS A 68 8.35 1.65 -8.53
C CYS A 68 7.52 0.37 -8.71
N GLU A 69 7.66 -0.57 -7.78
CA GLU A 69 6.90 -1.83 -7.78
C GLU A 69 5.39 -1.63 -7.57
N PHE A 70 5.00 -0.49 -6.97
CA PHE A 70 3.61 -0.11 -6.71
C PHE A 70 3.00 0.77 -7.79
N ASN A 71 3.80 1.18 -8.80
CA ASN A 71 3.38 2.05 -9.89
C ASN A 71 2.73 3.36 -9.40
N ALA A 72 3.25 3.92 -8.29
CA ALA A 72 2.79 5.18 -7.71
C ALA A 72 3.16 6.44 -8.52
N PRO A 73 4.36 6.58 -9.11
CA PRO A 73 4.70 7.72 -9.96
C PRO A 73 4.06 7.64 -11.35
N SER A 74 3.63 8.79 -11.88
CA SER A 74 3.16 8.96 -13.25
C SER A 74 3.71 10.24 -13.87
N ILE A 75 4.09 10.21 -15.15
CA ILE A 75 4.48 11.43 -15.87
C ILE A 75 3.23 12.12 -16.38
N GLN A 76 3.07 13.40 -16.02
CA GLN A 76 1.95 14.23 -16.45
C GLN A 76 2.46 15.48 -17.17
N ASP A 77 1.87 15.77 -18.32
CA ASP A 77 2.14 17.00 -19.08
C ASP A 77 1.62 18.22 -18.31
N GLY A 78 2.41 19.29 -18.24
CA GLY A 78 2.03 20.52 -17.55
C GLY A 78 2.16 20.51 -16.03
N ALA A 79 2.60 19.39 -15.43
CA ALA A 79 2.84 19.30 -13.98
C ALA A 79 4.16 19.95 -13.54
N GLY A 80 5.10 20.16 -14.47
CA GLY A 80 6.40 20.76 -14.23
C GLY A 80 6.41 22.28 -14.35
N MET A 81 7.49 22.91 -13.89
CA MET A 81 7.68 24.35 -14.00
C MET A 81 7.57 24.83 -15.45
N GLY A 82 6.75 25.85 -15.71
CA GLY A 82 6.58 26.40 -17.05
C GLY A 82 5.81 25.51 -18.04
N GLY A 83 5.03 24.54 -17.55
CA GLY A 83 4.20 23.67 -18.38
C GLY A 83 4.95 22.45 -18.94
N GLN A 84 6.16 22.18 -18.44
CA GLN A 84 6.92 20.99 -18.81
C GLN A 84 6.31 19.73 -18.19
N PRO A 85 6.54 18.53 -18.76
CA PRO A 85 6.14 17.29 -18.12
C PRO A 85 6.91 17.08 -16.82
N ALA A 86 6.23 16.59 -15.78
CA ALA A 86 6.86 16.20 -14.51
C ALA A 86 6.23 14.93 -13.94
N SER A 87 6.95 14.29 -13.02
CA SER A 87 6.45 13.13 -12.28
C SER A 87 5.53 13.57 -11.15
N VAL A 88 4.35 12.98 -11.06
CA VAL A 88 3.38 13.15 -9.98
C VAL A 88 3.22 11.82 -9.26
N ILE A 89 3.33 11.85 -7.93
CA ILE A 89 3.21 10.65 -7.08
C ILE A 89 1.76 10.50 -6.64
N ASN A 90 1.20 9.31 -6.83
CA ASN A 90 -0.04 8.92 -6.17
C ASN A 90 0.27 8.50 -4.73
N GLU A 91 -0.01 9.39 -3.79
CA GLU A 91 0.21 9.19 -2.34
C GLU A 91 -0.49 7.93 -1.80
N ALA A 92 -1.62 7.53 -2.40
CA ALA A 92 -2.36 6.34 -1.96
C ALA A 92 -1.67 5.01 -2.35
N LEU A 93 -0.79 5.03 -3.35
CA LEU A 93 -0.06 3.86 -3.83
C LEU A 93 1.40 3.83 -3.36
N CYS A 94 1.94 4.94 -2.88
CA CYS A 94 3.33 5.04 -2.47
C CYS A 94 3.60 4.21 -1.22
N LYS A 95 4.42 3.15 -1.34
CA LYS A 95 4.86 2.26 -0.27
C LYS A 95 6.32 1.87 -0.43
#